data_AF-A0A1H8WIT9-F1
#
_entry.id   AF-A0A1H8WIT9-F1
#
_cell.length_a   1.000
_cell.length_b   1.000
_cell.length_c   1.000
_cell.angle_alpha   90.00
_cell.angle_beta   90.00
_cell.angle_gamma   90.00
#
_symmetry.space_group_name_H-M   'P 1'
#
loop_
_entity.id
_entity.type
_entity.pdbx_description
1 polymer ?
#
loop_
_entity_poly.entity_id
_entity_poly.type
_entity_poly.pdbx_seq_one_letter_code
_entity_poly.pdbx_strand_id
1 'polypeptide(L)'
;MIPDSITDALADGTVPIDGMTNTPGTNYTTLLVLRELESHAVFTTNGQDADITSLSVVDDDGSIEYSPGLMFMRKQTGSDRRTGKAIQRELLEYDQSDSMDVNDMNPQSVESALYGSAASGDDDVDIGVTSRVMYDTAFTVRDASACIDEKFQNAPGEGYAKGSTANIREPDFFEPGTLFPCTITLRDATPAEVAFVAAITSRNKRYGAATTRLGRVNNRILGLYTGSEEGPSNRELTAETIVSFASESDRTLGDIVQAPALNADQAATYVREAYDTACAETIAQKAVDDEILDELLSLTGDDDLQAVLEAQQPHSQSFIDDAIAADEN
;
A
#
# COMPACT_ATOMS: atom_id res chain seq x y z
N MET A 1 18.39 -16.41 2.68
CA MET A 1 19.34 -15.30 2.44
C MET A 1 19.01 -14.66 1.10
N ILE A 2 19.08 -13.34 1.01
CA ILE A 2 18.83 -12.64 -0.26
C ILE A 2 19.99 -12.86 -1.24
N PRO A 3 19.71 -13.12 -2.53
CA PRO A 3 20.72 -13.14 -3.59
C PRO A 3 21.51 -11.82 -3.72
N ASP A 4 22.80 -11.94 -4.08
CA ASP A 4 23.67 -10.78 -4.34
C ASP A 4 23.15 -9.93 -5.51
N SER A 5 22.52 -10.55 -6.52
CA SER A 5 21.90 -9.86 -7.66
C SER A 5 20.87 -8.81 -7.20
N ILE A 6 19.99 -9.20 -6.28
CA ILE A 6 18.99 -8.30 -5.69
C ILE A 6 19.67 -7.24 -4.82
N THR A 7 20.64 -7.63 -3.99
CA THR A 7 21.34 -6.69 -3.11
C THR A 7 22.05 -5.59 -3.91
N ASP A 8 22.76 -5.96 -4.97
CA ASP A 8 23.48 -5.03 -5.84
C ASP A 8 22.52 -4.11 -6.60
N ALA A 9 21.40 -4.67 -7.11
CA ALA A 9 20.40 -3.89 -7.83
C ALA A 9 19.66 -2.87 -6.93
N LEU A 10 19.54 -3.15 -5.63
CA LEU A 10 18.85 -2.28 -4.67
C LEU A 10 19.79 -1.32 -3.92
N ALA A 11 21.10 -1.37 -4.18
CA ALA A 11 22.10 -0.63 -3.40
C ALA A 11 21.91 0.89 -3.38
N ASP A 12 21.36 1.48 -4.46
CA ASP A 12 21.11 2.93 -4.57
C ASP A 12 19.92 3.39 -3.68
N GLY A 13 19.06 2.48 -3.23
CA GLY A 13 17.81 2.79 -2.49
C GLY A 13 17.64 2.07 -1.16
N THR A 14 18.63 1.25 -0.76
CA THR A 14 18.61 0.45 0.48
C THR A 14 19.89 0.64 1.28
N VAL A 15 19.87 0.17 2.53
CA VAL A 15 21.08 0.06 3.36
C VAL A 15 21.49 -1.40 3.50
N PRO A 16 22.79 -1.71 3.62
CA PRO A 16 23.23 -3.03 4.01
C PRO A 16 22.59 -3.46 5.34
N ILE A 17 22.42 -4.77 5.54
CA ILE A 17 21.79 -5.31 6.76
C ILE A 17 22.51 -4.89 8.05
N ASP A 18 23.84 -4.81 8.01
CA ASP A 18 24.70 -4.31 9.10
C ASP A 18 24.79 -2.77 9.16
N GLY A 19 24.13 -2.07 8.23
CA GLY A 19 24.17 -0.62 8.08
C GLY A 19 22.90 0.09 8.57
N MET A 20 21.97 -0.63 9.21
CA MET A 20 20.76 -0.03 9.80
C MET A 20 21.15 0.96 10.91
N THR A 21 20.61 2.18 10.87
CA THR A 21 20.85 3.19 11.91
C THR A 21 19.60 3.99 12.21
N ASN A 22 19.46 4.48 13.45
CA ASN A 22 18.34 5.34 13.86
C ASN A 22 18.41 6.77 13.28
N THR A 23 19.49 7.11 12.57
CA THR A 23 19.60 8.42 11.91
C THR A 23 19.07 8.31 10.48
N PRO A 24 18.04 9.09 10.10
CA PRO A 24 17.46 9.00 8.78
C PRO A 24 18.46 9.40 7.68
N GLY A 25 18.61 8.53 6.69
CA GLY A 25 19.32 8.76 5.45
C GLY A 25 18.38 9.21 4.34
N THR A 26 18.87 9.13 3.10
CA THR A 26 18.11 9.49 1.89
C THR A 26 18.07 8.32 0.92
N ASN A 27 17.98 7.08 1.42
CA ASN A 27 17.86 5.90 0.56
C ASN A 27 16.38 5.56 0.42
N TYR A 28 15.85 5.62 -0.79
CA TYR A 28 14.43 5.38 -1.06
C TYR A 28 14.28 4.21 -2.02
N THR A 29 13.38 3.29 -1.67
CA THR A 29 12.92 2.20 -2.54
C THR A 29 11.41 2.25 -2.65
N THR A 30 10.85 2.35 -3.85
CA THR A 30 9.41 2.44 -4.08
C THR A 30 8.90 1.24 -4.86
N LEU A 31 7.91 0.55 -4.29
CA LEU A 31 7.12 -0.46 -4.98
C LEU A 31 5.93 0.21 -5.66
N LEU A 32 5.84 0.12 -6.98
CA LEU A 32 4.72 0.64 -7.76
C LEU A 32 3.64 -0.44 -7.88
N VAL A 33 2.41 -0.09 -7.52
CA VAL A 33 1.30 -1.05 -7.45
C VAL A 33 0.05 -0.46 -8.09
N LEU A 34 -0.65 -1.26 -8.91
CA LEU A 34 -2.03 -0.99 -9.28
C LEU A 34 -2.95 -1.94 -8.51
N ARG A 35 -3.84 -1.38 -7.70
CA ARG A 35 -4.84 -2.15 -6.96
C ARG A 35 -6.15 -2.18 -7.72
N GLU A 36 -6.58 -3.38 -8.08
CA GLU A 36 -7.85 -3.63 -8.74
C GLU A 36 -8.81 -4.32 -7.78
N LEU A 37 -10.04 -3.82 -7.65
CA LEU A 37 -11.07 -4.51 -6.90
C LEU A 37 -11.64 -5.69 -7.69
N GLU A 38 -11.51 -6.91 -7.17
CA GLU A 38 -12.11 -8.11 -7.76
C GLU A 38 -13.55 -8.35 -7.27
N SER A 39 -13.92 -7.74 -6.13
CA SER A 39 -15.28 -7.79 -5.60
C SER A 39 -15.63 -6.50 -4.86
N HIS A 40 -16.92 -6.26 -4.63
CA HIS A 40 -17.41 -5.08 -3.92
C HIS A 40 -16.66 -4.84 -2.60
N ALA A 41 -16.18 -3.61 -2.38
CA ALA A 41 -15.41 -3.24 -1.20
C ALA A 41 -15.99 -2.01 -0.49
N VAL A 42 -15.70 -1.87 0.81
CA VAL A 42 -16.20 -0.76 1.63
C VAL A 42 -15.03 0.04 2.18
N PHE A 43 -14.83 1.25 1.66
CA PHE A 43 -13.84 2.20 2.17
C PHE A 43 -14.54 3.45 2.72
N THR A 44 -15.03 3.33 3.95
CA THR A 44 -15.73 4.43 4.65
C THR A 44 -14.98 4.79 5.94
N THR A 45 -14.99 6.05 6.37
CA THR A 45 -14.46 6.46 7.68
C THR A 45 -15.53 6.46 8.77
N ASN A 46 -16.78 6.75 8.42
CA ASN A 46 -17.93 6.80 9.33
C ASN A 46 -18.77 5.52 9.32
N GLY A 47 -18.37 4.50 8.53
CA GLY A 47 -19.11 3.24 8.41
C GLY A 47 -20.33 3.29 7.48
N GLN A 48 -20.57 4.42 6.80
CA GLN A 48 -21.74 4.66 5.96
C GLN A 48 -21.35 5.21 4.59
N ASP A 49 -20.73 6.40 4.55
CA ASP A 49 -20.44 7.12 3.31
C ASP A 49 -19.03 6.82 2.83
N ALA A 50 -18.89 6.63 1.52
CA ALA A 50 -17.59 6.51 0.89
C ALA A 50 -16.79 7.81 1.06
N ASP A 51 -15.50 7.64 1.29
CA ASP A 51 -14.60 8.77 1.40
C ASP A 51 -14.31 9.30 -0.02
N ILE A 52 -14.74 10.53 -0.31
CA ILE A 52 -14.56 11.20 -1.61
C ILE A 52 -13.91 12.58 -1.44
N THR A 53 -13.23 13.07 -2.47
CA THR A 53 -12.72 14.45 -2.52
C THR A 53 -12.85 15.01 -3.94
N SER A 54 -12.74 16.32 -4.13
CA SER A 54 -12.71 16.94 -5.46
C SER A 54 -11.28 17.13 -5.93
N LEU A 55 -10.93 16.59 -7.10
CA LEU A 55 -9.64 16.79 -7.75
C LEU A 55 -9.83 17.35 -9.15
N SER A 56 -8.84 18.12 -9.60
CA SER A 56 -8.74 18.55 -10.99
C SER A 56 -7.65 17.77 -11.72
N VAL A 57 -7.98 17.30 -12.91
CA VAL A 57 -7.04 16.75 -13.90
C VAL A 57 -6.95 17.75 -15.04
N VAL A 58 -5.74 18.07 -15.46
CA VAL A 58 -5.45 19.04 -16.51
C VAL A 58 -4.63 18.33 -17.57
N ASP A 59 -5.01 18.48 -18.83
CA ASP A 59 -4.22 18.10 -20.00
C ASP A 59 -4.04 19.33 -20.92
N ASP A 60 -3.40 19.13 -22.07
CA ASP A 60 -3.18 20.21 -23.04
C ASP A 60 -4.48 20.74 -23.68
N ASP A 61 -5.52 19.91 -23.73
CA ASP A 61 -6.80 20.19 -24.41
C ASP A 61 -7.88 20.75 -23.46
N GLY A 62 -7.66 20.69 -22.14
CA GLY A 62 -8.55 21.24 -21.14
C GLY A 62 -8.31 20.74 -19.71
N SER A 63 -9.34 20.85 -18.88
CA SER A 63 -9.31 20.36 -17.51
C SER A 63 -10.67 19.83 -17.10
N ILE A 64 -10.69 18.81 -16.25
CA ILE A 64 -11.90 18.31 -15.61
C ILE A 64 -11.76 18.35 -14.08
N GLU A 65 -12.86 18.66 -13.41
CA GLU A 65 -13.02 18.41 -11.98
C GLU A 65 -13.85 17.13 -11.81
N TYR A 66 -13.38 16.21 -10.98
CA TYR A 66 -14.07 14.96 -10.69
C TYR A 66 -13.90 14.59 -9.21
N SER A 67 -14.75 13.68 -8.73
CA SER A 67 -14.79 13.25 -7.34
C SER A 67 -14.30 11.82 -7.18
N PRO A 68 -12.98 11.53 -7.12
CA PRO A 68 -12.51 10.17 -6.90
C PRO A 68 -12.91 9.66 -5.51
N GLY A 69 -13.12 8.34 -5.43
CA GLY A 69 -13.18 7.65 -4.15
C GLY A 69 -11.78 7.39 -3.59
N LEU A 70 -11.68 7.31 -2.27
CA LEU A 70 -10.42 7.31 -1.54
C LEU A 70 -10.15 6.00 -0.80
N MET A 71 -8.96 5.46 -1.01
CA MET A 71 -8.38 4.45 -0.13
C MET A 71 -7.34 5.12 0.78
N PHE A 72 -7.76 5.59 1.95
CA PHE A 72 -6.87 6.26 2.91
C PHE A 72 -5.64 5.44 3.29
N MET A 73 -4.47 6.09 3.37
CA MET A 73 -3.19 5.50 3.77
C MET A 73 -3.31 4.57 5.00
N ARG A 74 -3.97 5.02 6.07
CA ARG A 74 -4.11 4.25 7.33
C ARG A 74 -4.84 2.92 7.15
N LYS A 75 -5.77 2.83 6.20
CA LYS A 75 -6.51 1.59 5.89
C LYS A 75 -5.64 0.62 5.09
N GLN A 76 -4.70 1.15 4.31
CA GLN A 76 -3.69 0.38 3.57
C GLN A 76 -2.66 -0.18 4.55
N THR A 77 -1.92 0.72 5.21
CA THR A 77 -0.85 0.39 6.15
C THR A 77 -1.33 -0.57 7.23
N GLY A 78 -2.46 -0.28 7.88
CA GLY A 78 -2.97 -1.16 8.94
C GLY A 78 -3.28 -2.58 8.43
N SER A 79 -3.70 -2.74 7.18
CA SER A 79 -3.96 -4.07 6.60
C SER A 79 -2.68 -4.81 6.26
N ASP A 80 -1.75 -4.12 5.61
CA ASP A 80 -0.44 -4.66 5.25
C ASP A 80 0.35 -5.09 6.50
N ARG A 81 0.33 -4.27 7.56
CA ARG A 81 0.93 -4.59 8.88
C ARG A 81 0.38 -5.89 9.48
N ARG A 82 -0.94 -6.10 9.44
CA ARG A 82 -1.55 -7.35 9.96
C ARG A 82 -1.14 -8.57 9.15
N THR A 83 -1.03 -8.43 7.84
CA THR A 83 -0.50 -9.48 6.96
C THR A 83 0.98 -9.74 7.30
N GLY A 84 1.79 -8.70 7.50
CA GLY A 84 3.18 -8.80 7.94
C GLY A 84 3.32 -9.57 9.26
N LYS A 85 2.56 -9.19 10.29
CA LYS A 85 2.51 -9.92 11.56
C LYS A 85 2.07 -11.37 11.38
N ALA A 86 1.10 -11.64 10.50
CA ALA A 86 0.64 -13.01 10.26
C ALA A 86 1.74 -13.86 9.62
N ILE A 87 2.44 -13.33 8.60
CA ILE A 87 3.60 -13.98 7.96
C ILE A 87 4.68 -14.26 9.00
N GLN A 88 5.05 -13.27 9.81
CA GLN A 88 6.09 -13.45 10.82
C GLN A 88 5.73 -14.49 11.88
N ARG A 89 4.48 -14.55 12.34
CA ARG A 89 4.03 -15.58 13.29
C ARG A 89 4.07 -17.00 12.71
N GLU A 90 4.01 -17.13 11.39
CA GLU A 90 4.10 -18.41 10.70
C GLU A 90 5.54 -18.81 10.41
N LEU A 91 6.39 -17.84 10.04
CA LEU A 91 7.75 -18.10 9.54
C LEU A 91 8.86 -17.90 10.58
N LEU A 92 8.63 -17.15 11.66
CA LEU A 92 9.68 -16.80 12.63
C LEU A 92 9.29 -17.20 14.05
N GLU A 93 10.32 -17.48 14.86
CA GLU A 93 10.19 -17.65 16.31
C GLU A 93 10.65 -16.37 17.02
N TYR A 94 9.81 -15.87 17.92
CA TYR A 94 10.15 -14.73 18.79
C TYR A 94 10.01 -15.16 20.25
N ASP A 95 10.90 -14.65 21.11
CA ASP A 95 10.85 -14.90 22.55
C ASP A 95 9.57 -14.35 23.21
N GLN A 96 9.01 -13.29 22.63
CA GLN A 96 7.76 -12.68 23.05
C GLN A 96 6.69 -12.79 21.96
N SER A 97 5.43 -12.97 22.40
CA SER A 97 4.29 -12.99 21.49
C SER A 97 4.09 -11.63 20.86
N ASP A 98 3.94 -11.58 19.55
CA ASP A 98 3.74 -10.31 18.85
C ASP A 98 2.24 -9.99 18.65
N SER A 99 1.83 -8.78 19.02
CA SER A 99 0.45 -8.28 18.95
C SER A 99 0.30 -7.15 17.92
N MET A 100 -0.96 -6.82 17.61
CA MET A 100 -1.32 -5.57 16.91
C MET A 100 -1.92 -4.53 17.88
N ASP A 101 -2.03 -4.87 19.17
CA ASP A 101 -2.36 -3.90 20.21
C ASP A 101 -1.17 -2.97 20.39
N VAL A 102 -1.40 -1.66 20.26
CA VAL A 102 -0.36 -0.63 20.23
C VAL A 102 0.56 -0.71 21.46
N ASN A 103 0.00 -1.05 22.62
CA ASN A 103 0.75 -1.09 23.88
C ASN A 103 1.48 -2.43 24.11
N ASP A 104 1.11 -3.49 23.38
CA ASP A 104 1.64 -4.85 23.55
C ASP A 104 2.36 -5.36 22.28
N MET A 105 2.78 -4.45 21.40
CA MET A 105 3.53 -4.80 20.19
C MET A 105 4.95 -5.23 20.56
N ASN A 106 5.49 -6.27 19.92
CA ASN A 106 6.92 -6.59 20.03
C ASN A 106 7.72 -5.58 19.18
N PRO A 107 8.47 -4.63 19.76
CA PRO A 107 9.20 -3.61 18.99
C PRO A 107 10.36 -4.20 18.18
N GLN A 108 10.95 -5.30 18.64
CA GLN A 108 12.11 -5.97 18.04
C GLN A 108 11.74 -6.90 16.87
N SER A 109 10.46 -7.08 16.57
CA SER A 109 10.04 -7.82 15.37
C SER A 109 10.42 -7.08 14.09
N VAL A 110 10.74 -7.81 13.01
CA VAL A 110 11.08 -7.20 11.70
C VAL A 110 9.98 -6.23 11.21
N GLU A 111 8.70 -6.58 11.37
CA GLU A 111 7.58 -5.69 11.05
C GLU A 111 7.56 -4.44 11.93
N SER A 112 7.71 -4.54 13.24
CA SER A 112 7.66 -3.36 14.12
C SER A 112 8.87 -2.44 13.88
N ALA A 113 10.05 -3.00 13.69
CA ALA A 113 11.27 -2.24 13.39
C ALA A 113 11.17 -1.49 12.04
N LEU A 114 10.37 -2.01 11.10
CA LEU A 114 10.17 -1.42 9.77
C LEU A 114 8.95 -0.47 9.71
N TYR A 115 7.79 -0.89 10.19
CA TYR A 115 6.53 -0.13 10.18
C TYR A 115 6.34 0.78 11.39
N GLY A 116 7.30 0.78 12.33
CA GLY A 116 7.27 1.54 13.55
C GLY A 116 6.37 0.93 14.63
N SER A 117 6.72 1.15 15.89
CA SER A 117 5.94 0.75 17.06
C SER A 117 6.02 1.85 18.10
N ALA A 118 4.94 2.04 18.85
CA ALA A 118 4.94 2.85 20.06
C ALA A 118 4.62 1.91 21.21
N ALA A 119 5.60 1.07 21.58
CA ALA A 119 5.46 0.20 22.73
C ALA A 119 5.75 1.03 23.98
N SER A 120 4.74 1.18 24.82
CA SER A 120 4.82 1.77 26.16
C SER A 120 4.09 0.79 27.10
N GLY A 121 4.78 -0.29 27.45
CA GLY A 121 4.28 -1.36 28.33
C GLY A 121 4.93 -1.31 29.71
N ASP A 122 4.44 -2.13 30.65
CA ASP A 122 4.91 -2.24 32.06
C ASP A 122 6.42 -2.60 32.20
N ASP A 123 7.07 -2.99 31.10
CA ASP A 123 8.51 -3.21 31.02
C ASP A 123 9.20 -1.93 30.54
N ASP A 124 9.70 -1.09 31.46
CA ASP A 124 10.71 0.02 31.42
C ASP A 124 11.28 0.57 30.06
N VAL A 125 10.62 0.40 28.91
CA VAL A 125 11.10 0.72 27.56
C VAL A 125 10.02 1.56 26.86
N ASP A 126 10.06 2.86 27.08
CA ASP A 126 9.24 3.85 26.37
C ASP A 126 9.91 4.23 25.04
N ILE A 127 9.73 3.43 23.98
CA ILE A 127 10.38 3.71 22.69
C ILE A 127 9.36 3.80 21.55
N GLY A 128 9.39 4.97 20.90
CA GLY A 128 8.68 5.25 19.67
C GLY A 128 9.60 5.07 18.46
N VAL A 129 9.39 4.01 17.70
CA VAL A 129 10.06 3.80 16.41
C VAL A 129 9.18 4.39 15.32
N THR A 130 9.73 5.30 14.52
CA THR A 130 9.02 5.88 13.37
C THR A 130 9.01 4.89 12.20
N SER A 131 7.87 4.79 11.50
CA SER A 131 7.75 3.95 10.32
C SER A 131 8.74 4.37 9.23
N ARG A 132 9.47 3.40 8.69
CA ARG A 132 10.30 3.52 7.48
C ARG A 132 9.51 3.16 6.22
N VAL A 133 8.26 2.72 6.35
CA VAL A 133 7.33 2.48 5.23
C VAL A 133 6.29 3.59 5.16
N MET A 134 6.16 4.19 3.99
CA MET A 134 5.30 5.33 3.70
C MET A 134 4.23 4.95 2.69
N TYR A 135 3.00 5.33 2.99
CA TYR A 135 1.82 5.14 2.14
C TYR A 135 1.15 6.49 1.95
N ASP A 136 0.73 6.77 0.73
CA ASP A 136 -0.16 7.88 0.41
C ASP A 136 -1.60 7.37 0.17
N THR A 137 -2.58 8.27 0.26
CA THR A 137 -3.96 7.97 -0.11
C THR A 137 -4.01 7.61 -1.58
N ALA A 138 -4.68 6.51 -1.92
CA ALA A 138 -4.89 6.13 -3.31
C ALA A 138 -6.25 6.64 -3.79
N PHE A 139 -6.30 7.10 -5.03
CA PHE A 139 -7.47 7.70 -5.67
C PHE A 139 -7.99 6.78 -6.76
N THR A 140 -9.30 6.69 -6.93
CA THR A 140 -9.87 5.97 -8.08
C THR A 140 -9.56 6.71 -9.37
N VAL A 141 -9.19 5.98 -10.43
CA VAL A 141 -9.03 6.57 -11.79
C VAL A 141 -10.35 7.12 -12.33
N ARG A 142 -11.47 6.53 -11.91
CA ARG A 142 -12.82 6.93 -12.29
C ARG A 142 -13.50 7.72 -11.18
N ASP A 143 -14.53 8.47 -11.53
CA ASP A 143 -15.35 9.24 -10.60
C ASP A 143 -16.12 8.31 -9.65
N ALA A 144 -16.36 8.77 -8.42
CA ALA A 144 -17.15 8.08 -7.42
C ALA A 144 -18.52 7.69 -7.96
N SER A 145 -19.19 8.57 -8.71
CA SER A 145 -20.50 8.27 -9.32
C SER A 145 -20.47 7.13 -10.34
N ALA A 146 -19.30 6.79 -10.89
CA ALA A 146 -19.09 5.68 -11.82
C ALA A 146 -18.56 4.40 -11.14
N CYS A 147 -18.05 4.51 -9.91
CA CYS A 147 -17.40 3.42 -9.17
C CYS A 147 -18.13 3.01 -7.90
N ILE A 148 -19.11 3.77 -7.44
CA ILE A 148 -19.76 3.56 -6.15
C ILE A 148 -21.24 3.32 -6.35
N ASP A 149 -21.74 2.23 -5.76
CA ASP A 149 -23.17 1.88 -5.75
C ASP A 149 -23.75 2.05 -4.34
N GLU A 150 -24.88 2.76 -4.27
CA GLU A 150 -25.68 2.92 -3.05
C GLU A 150 -26.77 1.85 -3.01
N LYS A 151 -26.61 0.85 -2.15
CA LYS A 151 -27.59 -0.23 -2.00
C LYS A 151 -28.58 0.06 -0.88
N PHE A 152 -29.87 -0.11 -1.17
CA PHE A 152 -30.95 0.00 -0.19
C PHE A 152 -31.62 -1.36 0.00
N GLN A 153 -31.63 -1.87 1.24
CA GLN A 153 -32.43 -3.06 1.54
C GLN A 153 -33.85 -2.70 1.94
N ASN A 154 -34.80 -3.35 1.26
CA ASN A 154 -36.17 -3.47 1.76
C ASN A 154 -36.20 -4.64 2.74
N ALA A 155 -36.22 -4.38 4.05
CA ALA A 155 -36.34 -5.44 5.05
C ALA A 155 -37.69 -6.19 4.91
N PRO A 156 -37.70 -7.49 4.52
CA PRO A 156 -38.93 -8.27 4.55
C PRO A 156 -39.29 -8.52 6.04
N GLY A 157 -40.47 -8.08 6.45
CA GLY A 157 -40.98 -8.37 7.80
C GLY A 157 -42.02 -9.48 7.72
N GLU A 158 -42.28 -10.15 8.85
CA GLU A 158 -43.17 -11.33 8.93
C GLU A 158 -44.67 -11.07 8.68
N GLY A 159 -45.11 -9.83 8.47
CA GLY A 159 -46.53 -9.47 8.33
C GLY A 159 -47.04 -9.35 6.89
N TYR A 160 -48.24 -9.86 6.61
CA TYR A 160 -48.93 -9.79 5.31
C TYR A 160 -49.44 -8.39 4.89
N ALA A 161 -49.30 -7.37 5.74
CA ALA A 161 -49.59 -5.98 5.40
C ALA A 161 -48.57 -5.06 6.11
N LYS A 162 -48.02 -4.08 5.39
CA LYS A 162 -47.06 -3.11 5.94
C LYS A 162 -47.40 -1.68 5.53
N GLY A 163 -47.41 -0.78 6.53
CA GLY A 163 -47.12 0.63 6.30
C GLY A 163 -45.63 0.82 6.00
N SER A 164 -45.31 1.81 5.17
CA SER A 164 -43.96 2.23 4.75
C SER A 164 -42.93 2.06 5.87
N THR A 165 -42.09 1.02 5.79
CA THR A 165 -41.04 0.77 6.77
C THR A 165 -39.74 1.38 6.27
N ALA A 166 -38.99 2.01 7.18
CA ALA A 166 -37.76 2.74 6.89
C ALA A 166 -36.78 1.92 6.04
N ASN A 167 -36.36 2.49 4.91
CA ASN A 167 -35.27 1.94 4.09
C ASN A 167 -34.00 1.91 4.94
N ILE A 168 -33.43 0.73 5.18
CA ILE A 168 -32.10 0.63 5.80
C ILE A 168 -31.09 0.88 4.68
N ARG A 169 -30.40 2.02 4.73
CA ARG A 169 -29.30 2.37 3.81
C ARG A 169 -28.09 1.48 4.12
N GLU A 170 -27.63 0.72 3.14
CA GLU A 170 -26.35 0.02 3.24
C GLU A 170 -25.20 1.02 3.08
N PRO A 171 -23.99 0.73 3.59
CA PRO A 171 -22.83 1.55 3.30
C PRO A 171 -22.54 1.59 1.79
N ASP A 172 -21.91 2.66 1.33
CA ASP A 172 -21.51 2.82 -0.06
C ASP A 172 -20.47 1.76 -0.44
N PHE A 173 -20.71 1.08 -1.57
CA PHE A 173 -19.84 0.02 -2.07
C PHE A 173 -19.06 0.47 -3.30
N PHE A 174 -17.75 0.30 -3.26
CA PHE A 174 -16.93 0.36 -4.45
C PHE A 174 -17.17 -0.88 -5.30
N GLU A 175 -17.45 -0.69 -6.58
CA GLU A 175 -17.73 -1.74 -7.55
C GLU A 175 -16.47 -2.51 -7.97
N PRO A 176 -16.60 -3.79 -8.36
CA PRO A 176 -15.52 -4.53 -9.00
C PRO A 176 -14.98 -3.80 -10.25
N GLY A 177 -13.68 -3.97 -10.54
CA GLY A 177 -12.98 -3.27 -11.62
C GLY A 177 -12.64 -1.81 -11.29
N THR A 178 -12.83 -1.37 -10.04
CA THR A 178 -12.29 -0.08 -9.59
C THR A 178 -10.77 -0.17 -9.44
N LEU A 179 -10.07 0.83 -9.95
CA LEU A 179 -8.61 0.87 -10.07
C LEU A 179 -8.04 1.99 -9.21
N PHE A 180 -7.00 1.66 -8.44
CA PHE A 180 -6.26 2.58 -7.58
C PHE A 180 -4.75 2.47 -7.87
N PRO A 181 -4.15 3.42 -8.61
CA PRO A 181 -2.70 3.57 -8.68
C PRO A 181 -2.15 3.92 -7.30
N CYS A 182 -1.13 3.19 -6.84
CA CYS A 182 -0.49 3.48 -5.56
C CYS A 182 0.99 3.14 -5.52
N THR A 183 1.70 3.86 -4.66
CA THR A 183 3.10 3.60 -4.33
C THR A 183 3.23 3.17 -2.87
N ILE A 184 4.21 2.31 -2.60
CA ILE A 184 4.64 1.95 -1.25
C ILE A 184 6.13 2.28 -1.19
N THR A 185 6.49 3.33 -0.46
CA THR A 185 7.87 3.81 -0.39
C THR A 185 8.51 3.36 0.92
N LEU A 186 9.64 2.69 0.83
CA LEU A 186 10.50 2.33 1.95
C LEU A 186 11.68 3.30 1.99
N ARG A 187 12.02 3.78 3.20
CA ARG A 187 13.15 4.66 3.45
C ARG A 187 14.18 3.96 4.33
N ASP A 188 15.44 3.98 3.92
CA ASP A 188 16.55 3.36 4.64
C ASP A 188 16.24 1.91 5.05
N ALA A 189 15.57 1.18 4.15
CA ALA A 189 15.24 -0.22 4.35
C ALA A 189 16.39 -1.11 3.87
N THR A 190 16.48 -2.32 4.40
CA THR A 190 17.38 -3.35 3.86
C THR A 190 16.73 -4.04 2.66
N PRO A 191 17.50 -4.71 1.78
CA PRO A 191 16.91 -5.57 0.74
C PRO A 191 15.94 -6.62 1.31
N ALA A 192 16.20 -7.14 2.51
CA ALA A 192 15.33 -8.12 3.17
C ALA A 192 14.00 -7.52 3.58
N GLU A 193 14.00 -6.27 4.04
CA GLU A 193 12.80 -5.51 4.34
C GLU A 193 11.99 -5.18 3.07
N VAL A 194 12.66 -4.91 1.94
CA VAL A 194 11.99 -4.74 0.63
C VAL A 194 11.30 -6.03 0.21
N ALA A 195 11.99 -7.19 0.28
CA ALA A 195 11.38 -8.49 -0.01
C ALA A 195 10.20 -8.80 0.92
N PHE A 196 10.31 -8.42 2.20
CA PHE A 196 9.22 -8.59 3.16
C PHE A 196 7.99 -7.75 2.79
N VAL A 197 8.17 -6.47 2.41
CA VAL A 197 7.06 -5.61 1.97
C VAL A 197 6.46 -6.11 0.64
N ALA A 198 7.28 -6.62 -0.28
CA ALA A 198 6.78 -7.26 -1.49
C ALA A 198 5.93 -8.50 -1.18
N ALA A 199 6.35 -9.35 -0.24
CA ALA A 199 5.58 -10.50 0.22
C ALA A 199 4.26 -10.11 0.89
N ILE A 200 4.28 -9.07 1.73
CA ILE A 200 3.07 -8.52 2.34
C ILE A 200 2.09 -8.06 1.25
N THR A 201 2.59 -7.28 0.29
CA THR A 201 1.79 -6.69 -0.79
C THR A 201 1.23 -7.77 -1.71
N SER A 202 2.01 -8.79 -2.06
CA SER A 202 1.58 -9.89 -2.93
C SER A 202 0.51 -10.77 -2.26
N ARG A 203 0.62 -10.99 -0.95
CA ARG A 203 -0.28 -11.86 -0.18
C ARG A 203 -1.53 -11.17 0.34
N ASN A 204 -1.47 -9.87 0.63
CA ASN A 204 -2.64 -9.16 1.12
C ASN A 204 -3.69 -9.05 0.00
N LYS A 205 -4.95 -9.40 0.30
CA LYS A 205 -6.07 -9.31 -0.65
C LYS A 205 -7.26 -8.55 -0.09
N ARG A 206 -7.15 -7.98 1.12
CA ARG A 206 -8.27 -7.29 1.78
C ARG A 206 -7.79 -6.03 2.49
N TYR A 207 -8.39 -4.90 2.14
CA TYR A 207 -8.09 -3.59 2.72
C TYR A 207 -9.28 -3.06 3.51
N GLY A 208 -9.04 -2.26 4.56
CA GLY A 208 -10.08 -1.70 5.43
C GLY A 208 -9.98 -2.12 6.91
N ALA A 209 -10.99 -1.75 7.70
CA ALA A 209 -11.05 -2.08 9.12
C ALA A 209 -11.43 -3.56 9.33
N ALA A 210 -11.10 -4.15 10.48
CA ALA A 210 -11.36 -5.57 10.76
C ALA A 210 -12.83 -5.98 10.59
N THR A 211 -13.76 -5.05 10.87
CA THR A 211 -15.21 -5.25 10.72
C THR A 211 -15.74 -4.96 9.31
N THR A 212 -15.00 -4.19 8.49
CA THR A 212 -15.43 -3.69 7.17
C THR A 212 -14.58 -4.20 6.01
N ARG A 213 -13.68 -5.17 6.25
CA ARG A 213 -12.81 -5.83 5.25
C ARG A 213 -13.60 -6.74 4.29
N LEU A 214 -14.62 -6.16 3.68
CA LEU A 214 -15.35 -6.68 2.53
C LEU A 214 -14.61 -6.24 1.26
N GLY A 215 -14.63 -7.07 0.24
CA GLY A 215 -13.88 -6.82 -0.98
C GLY A 215 -12.58 -7.61 -1.07
N ARG A 216 -12.32 -8.17 -2.25
CA ARG A 216 -11.05 -8.77 -2.61
C ARG A 216 -10.33 -7.82 -3.56
N VAL A 217 -9.03 -7.63 -3.33
CA VAL A 217 -8.16 -6.74 -4.11
C VAL A 217 -7.05 -7.55 -4.76
N ASN A 218 -6.85 -7.33 -6.05
CA ASN A 218 -5.68 -7.78 -6.78
C ASN A 218 -4.62 -6.67 -6.74
N ASN A 219 -3.54 -6.91 -5.98
CA ASN A 219 -2.36 -6.05 -5.98
C ASN A 219 -1.46 -6.45 -7.14
N ARG A 220 -1.43 -5.63 -8.19
CA ARG A 220 -0.54 -5.80 -9.34
C ARG A 220 0.72 -4.99 -9.09
N ILE A 221 1.82 -5.66 -8.75
CA ILE A 221 3.13 -5.01 -8.63
C ILE A 221 3.63 -4.74 -10.04
N LEU A 222 3.87 -3.47 -10.35
CA LEU A 222 4.17 -2.99 -11.71
C LEU A 222 5.65 -2.67 -11.92
N GLY A 223 6.37 -2.42 -10.84
CA GLY A 223 7.76 -1.99 -10.88
C GLY A 223 8.33 -1.78 -9.49
N LEU A 224 9.66 -1.72 -9.42
CA LEU A 224 10.44 -1.39 -8.24
C LEU A 224 11.44 -0.32 -8.63
N TYR A 225 11.57 0.72 -7.81
CA TYR A 225 12.40 1.88 -8.11
C TYR A 225 13.28 2.20 -6.91
N THR A 226 14.51 2.64 -7.16
CA THR A 226 15.47 3.00 -6.12
C THR A 226 16.13 4.33 -6.40
N GLY A 227 16.39 5.13 -5.37
CA GLY A 227 17.12 6.38 -5.52
C GLY A 227 17.22 7.21 -4.25
N SER A 228 17.50 8.50 -4.44
CA SER A 228 17.84 9.41 -3.33
C SER A 228 16.70 10.32 -2.87
N GLU A 229 15.53 10.22 -3.49
CA GLU A 229 14.33 10.97 -3.11
C GLU A 229 13.05 10.13 -3.27
N GLU A 230 11.94 10.62 -2.75
CA GLU A 230 10.63 9.97 -2.84
C GLU A 230 10.06 10.07 -4.26
N GLY A 231 9.31 9.03 -4.68
CA GLY A 231 8.63 8.99 -5.97
C GLY A 231 7.45 9.96 -6.11
N PRO A 232 6.76 9.93 -7.26
CA PRO A 232 5.60 10.78 -7.53
C PRO A 232 4.43 10.42 -6.61
N SER A 233 3.56 11.40 -6.37
CA SER A 233 2.37 11.19 -5.53
C SER A 233 1.33 10.29 -6.21
N ASN A 234 0.52 9.59 -5.43
CA ASN A 234 -0.58 8.77 -5.98
C ASN A 234 -1.59 9.62 -6.78
N ARG A 235 -1.75 10.89 -6.39
CA ARG A 235 -2.60 11.87 -7.09
C ARG A 235 -2.10 12.13 -8.51
N GLU A 236 -0.78 12.33 -8.65
CA GLU A 236 -0.11 12.57 -9.93
C GLU A 236 -0.21 11.33 -10.83
N LEU A 237 0.15 10.15 -10.31
CA LEU A 237 0.00 8.89 -11.04
C LEU A 237 -1.44 8.65 -11.52
N THR A 238 -2.43 8.97 -10.69
CA THR A 238 -3.85 8.84 -11.06
C THR A 238 -4.21 9.83 -12.18
N ALA A 239 -3.77 11.08 -12.09
CA ALA A 239 -4.03 12.09 -13.11
C ALA A 239 -3.40 11.70 -14.46
N GLU A 240 -2.11 11.32 -14.47
CA GLU A 240 -1.40 10.90 -15.68
C GLU A 240 -2.00 9.63 -16.31
N THR A 241 -2.50 8.71 -15.48
CA THR A 241 -3.24 7.53 -15.98
C THR A 241 -4.51 7.94 -16.72
N ILE A 242 -5.27 8.91 -16.20
CA ILE A 242 -6.49 9.43 -16.85
C ILE A 242 -6.13 10.11 -18.18
N VAL A 243 -5.09 10.95 -18.19
CA VAL A 243 -4.60 11.64 -19.40
C VAL A 243 -4.15 10.64 -20.47
N SER A 244 -3.43 9.60 -20.07
CA SER A 244 -2.98 8.54 -20.99
C SER A 244 -4.15 7.78 -21.62
N PHE A 245 -5.17 7.44 -20.81
CA PHE A 245 -6.40 6.83 -21.33
C PHE A 245 -7.13 7.72 -22.34
N ALA A 246 -7.22 9.02 -22.07
CA ALA A 246 -7.88 9.99 -22.93
C ALA A 246 -7.15 10.13 -24.27
N SER A 247 -5.82 10.29 -24.21
CA SER A 247 -4.95 10.50 -25.37
C SER A 247 -4.94 9.31 -26.33
N GLU A 248 -4.80 8.09 -25.82
CA GLU A 248 -4.72 6.87 -26.65
C GLU A 248 -6.08 6.45 -27.23
N SER A 249 -7.18 6.91 -26.65
CA SER A 249 -8.54 6.50 -27.07
C SER A 249 -9.28 7.53 -27.91
N ASP A 250 -8.68 8.71 -28.17
CA ASP A 250 -9.37 9.88 -28.76
C ASP A 250 -10.67 10.22 -27.99
N ARG A 251 -10.59 10.16 -26.65
CA ARG A 251 -11.70 10.38 -25.71
C ARG A 251 -11.37 11.55 -24.81
N THR A 252 -12.39 12.27 -24.35
CA THR A 252 -12.16 13.36 -23.39
C THR A 252 -11.84 12.81 -21.99
N LEU A 253 -11.18 13.61 -21.14
CA LEU A 253 -10.99 13.27 -19.72
C LEU A 253 -12.33 12.90 -19.03
N GLY A 254 -13.41 13.60 -19.38
CA GLY A 254 -14.77 13.30 -18.90
C GLY A 254 -15.27 11.92 -19.28
N ASP A 255 -15.00 11.48 -20.50
CA ASP A 255 -15.37 10.15 -20.95
C ASP A 255 -14.61 9.06 -20.17
N ILE A 256 -13.35 9.32 -19.78
CA ILE A 256 -12.54 8.37 -19.01
C ILE A 256 -13.06 8.25 -17.59
N VAL A 257 -13.23 9.36 -16.88
CA VAL A 257 -13.63 9.32 -15.47
C VAL A 257 -15.07 8.81 -15.29
N GLN A 258 -15.93 8.95 -16.30
CA GLN A 258 -17.31 8.43 -16.30
C GLN A 258 -17.45 7.07 -17.00
N ALA A 259 -16.35 6.43 -17.42
CA ALA A 259 -16.43 5.16 -18.12
C ALA A 259 -17.07 4.07 -17.23
N PRO A 260 -17.89 3.16 -17.78
CA PRO A 260 -18.47 2.06 -17.01
C PRO A 260 -17.41 1.07 -16.51
N ALA A 261 -16.30 0.93 -17.23
CA ALA A 261 -15.13 0.17 -16.83
C ALA A 261 -13.89 0.68 -17.59
N LEU A 262 -12.71 0.46 -17.01
CA LEU A 262 -11.42 0.65 -17.67
C LEU A 262 -10.68 -0.68 -17.70
N ASN A 263 -9.84 -0.89 -18.72
CA ASN A 263 -9.04 -2.09 -18.82
C ASN A 263 -7.87 -2.03 -17.83
N ALA A 264 -7.78 -2.99 -16.92
CA ALA A 264 -6.76 -3.02 -15.87
C ALA A 264 -5.34 -3.23 -16.40
N ASP A 265 -5.17 -3.96 -17.52
CA ASP A 265 -3.85 -4.15 -18.14
C ASP A 265 -3.34 -2.87 -18.80
N GLN A 266 -4.22 -2.13 -19.48
CA GLN A 266 -3.87 -0.81 -20.03
C GLN A 266 -3.56 0.18 -18.90
N ALA A 267 -4.36 0.18 -17.83
CA ALA A 267 -4.08 1.02 -16.67
C ALA A 267 -2.73 0.68 -16.04
N ALA A 268 -2.37 -0.60 -15.95
CA ALA A 268 -1.08 -1.03 -15.44
C ALA A 268 0.09 -0.47 -16.28
N THR A 269 -0.03 -0.50 -17.61
CA THR A 269 0.94 0.11 -18.51
C THR A 269 1.05 1.62 -18.27
N TYR A 270 -0.07 2.35 -18.27
CA TYR A 270 -0.06 3.81 -18.11
C TYR A 270 0.45 4.27 -16.74
N VAL A 271 0.14 3.53 -15.66
CA VAL A 271 0.68 3.83 -14.32
C VAL A 271 2.20 3.66 -14.30
N ARG A 272 2.73 2.63 -14.96
CA ARG A 272 4.17 2.41 -15.07
C ARG A 272 4.83 3.50 -15.90
N GLU A 273 4.30 3.81 -17.08
CA GLU A 273 4.80 4.86 -17.96
C GLU A 273 4.80 6.24 -17.30
N ALA A 274 3.76 6.57 -16.54
CA ALA A 274 3.70 7.81 -15.76
C ALA A 274 4.83 7.88 -14.72
N TYR A 275 5.11 6.77 -14.03
CA TYR A 275 6.20 6.71 -13.06
C TYR A 275 7.58 6.82 -13.72
N ASP A 276 7.79 6.08 -14.82
CA ASP A 276 9.03 6.11 -15.60
C ASP A 276 9.30 7.52 -16.16
N THR A 277 8.26 8.21 -16.63
CA THR A 277 8.34 9.59 -17.10
C THR A 277 8.74 10.54 -15.97
N ALA A 278 8.11 10.42 -14.80
CA ALA A 278 8.47 11.23 -13.64
C ALA A 278 9.95 11.02 -13.23
N CYS A 279 10.45 9.79 -13.27
CA CYS A 279 11.87 9.48 -13.02
C CYS A 279 12.81 10.07 -14.10
N ALA A 280 12.38 10.10 -15.36
CA ALA A 280 13.17 10.67 -16.44
C ALA A 280 13.27 12.19 -16.38
N GLU A 281 12.26 12.87 -15.83
CA GLU A 281 12.14 14.33 -15.90
C GLU A 281 12.49 15.05 -14.59
N THR A 282 12.01 14.55 -13.44
CA THR A 282 11.96 15.33 -12.20
C THR A 282 12.39 14.58 -10.96
N ILE A 283 12.39 13.24 -10.97
CA ILE A 283 12.62 12.41 -9.78
C ILE A 283 13.90 11.56 -9.93
N ALA A 284 14.80 11.69 -8.96
CA ALA A 284 16.07 10.98 -8.85
C ALA A 284 15.87 9.55 -8.32
N GLN A 285 15.05 8.77 -9.02
CA GLN A 285 14.93 7.33 -8.89
C GLN A 285 15.22 6.64 -10.22
N LYS A 286 15.56 5.36 -10.15
CA LYS A 286 15.77 4.49 -11.32
C LYS A 286 14.93 3.24 -11.17
N ALA A 287 14.35 2.78 -12.27
CA ALA A 287 13.72 1.48 -12.33
C ALA A 287 14.75 0.37 -12.10
N VAL A 288 14.37 -0.61 -11.27
CA VAL A 288 15.06 -1.89 -11.14
C VAL A 288 14.59 -2.79 -12.28
N ASP A 289 15.51 -3.57 -12.85
CA ASP A 289 15.20 -4.47 -13.97
C ASP A 289 14.09 -5.47 -13.63
N ASP A 290 13.19 -5.74 -14.58
CA ASP A 290 12.05 -6.63 -14.40
C ASP A 290 12.47 -8.06 -14.01
N GLU A 291 13.63 -8.53 -14.50
CA GLU A 291 14.19 -9.83 -14.12
C GLU A 291 14.53 -9.89 -12.62
N ILE A 292 15.05 -8.80 -12.05
CA ILE A 292 15.37 -8.68 -10.62
C ILE A 292 14.09 -8.55 -9.80
N LEU A 293 13.09 -7.81 -10.31
CA LEU A 293 11.78 -7.73 -9.66
C LEU A 293 11.12 -9.12 -9.60
N ASP A 294 11.12 -9.88 -10.70
CA ASP A 294 10.59 -11.23 -10.74
C ASP A 294 11.36 -12.18 -9.81
N GLU A 295 12.69 -12.05 -9.74
CA GLU A 295 13.52 -12.77 -8.76
C GLU A 295 13.08 -12.43 -7.33
N LEU A 296 12.92 -11.15 -7.00
CA LEU A 296 12.46 -10.69 -5.69
C LEU A 296 11.04 -11.18 -5.35
N LEU A 297 10.13 -11.19 -6.32
CA LEU A 297 8.77 -11.72 -6.13
C LEU A 297 8.76 -13.24 -5.94
N SER A 298 9.70 -13.97 -6.54
CA SER A 298 9.84 -15.42 -6.31
C SER A 298 10.23 -15.74 -4.86
N LEU A 299 11.01 -14.88 -4.21
CA LEU A 299 11.38 -15.01 -2.79
C LEU A 299 10.20 -14.81 -1.83
N THR A 300 9.03 -14.41 -2.32
CA THR A 300 7.84 -14.25 -1.49
C THR A 300 7.19 -15.58 -1.10
N GLY A 301 7.71 -16.73 -1.56
CA GLY A 301 7.33 -18.07 -1.08
C GLY A 301 7.80 -18.33 0.37
N ASP A 302 7.09 -19.18 1.11
CA ASP A 302 7.31 -19.35 2.56
C ASP A 302 8.75 -19.75 2.92
N ASP A 303 9.31 -20.78 2.28
CA ASP A 303 10.66 -21.30 2.61
C ASP A 303 11.77 -20.25 2.36
N ASP A 304 11.72 -19.58 1.20
CA ASP A 304 12.72 -18.58 0.82
C ASP A 304 12.58 -17.32 1.69
N LEU A 305 11.33 -16.87 1.92
CA LEU A 305 11.04 -15.71 2.76
C LEU A 305 11.46 -15.96 4.21
N GLN A 306 11.23 -17.15 4.75
CA GLN A 306 11.66 -17.51 6.09
C GLN A 306 13.18 -17.34 6.23
N ALA A 307 13.96 -17.91 5.31
CA ALA A 307 15.42 -17.81 5.36
C ALA A 307 15.95 -16.38 5.14
N VAL A 308 15.17 -15.49 4.50
CA VAL A 308 15.49 -14.06 4.40
C VAL A 308 15.19 -13.35 5.72
N LEU A 309 14.04 -13.62 6.33
CA LEU A 309 13.61 -12.98 7.56
C LEU A 309 14.38 -13.45 8.79
N GLU A 310 14.76 -14.72 8.88
CA GLU A 310 15.64 -15.24 9.95
C GLU A 310 16.99 -14.54 9.95
N ALA A 311 17.51 -14.20 8.77
CA ALA A 311 18.73 -13.40 8.65
C ALA A 311 18.52 -11.95 9.08
N GLN A 312 17.36 -11.34 8.78
CA GLN A 312 17.03 -9.95 9.14
C GLN A 312 16.71 -9.74 10.63
N GLN A 313 16.08 -10.73 11.27
CA GLN A 313 15.59 -10.66 12.65
C GLN A 313 16.63 -10.14 13.68
N PRO A 314 17.86 -10.69 13.77
CA PRO A 314 18.83 -10.21 14.76
C PRO A 314 19.26 -8.75 14.52
N HIS A 315 19.27 -8.28 13.26
CA HIS A 315 19.61 -6.89 12.95
C HIS A 315 18.47 -5.93 13.28
N SER A 316 17.22 -6.35 13.05
CA SER A 316 16.05 -5.61 13.52
C SER A 316 16.04 -5.49 15.04
N GLN A 317 16.45 -6.54 15.77
CA GLN A 317 16.60 -6.48 17.23
C GLN A 317 17.71 -5.50 17.65
N SER A 318 18.92 -5.63 17.07
CA SER A 318 20.03 -4.72 17.36
C SER A 318 19.71 -3.26 17.06
N PHE A 319 19.01 -2.99 15.96
CA PHE A 319 18.58 -1.64 15.57
C PHE A 319 17.69 -0.97 16.65
N ILE A 320 16.81 -1.76 17.27
CA ILE A 320 15.97 -1.31 18.37
C ILE A 320 16.80 -1.15 19.64
N ASP A 321 17.63 -2.14 19.98
CA ASP A 321 18.50 -2.11 21.17
C ASP A 321 19.42 -0.86 21.18
N ASP A 322 19.96 -0.50 20.01
CA ASP A 322 20.76 0.72 19.82
C ASP A 322 19.92 2.00 20.00
N ALA A 323 18.64 1.98 19.63
CA ALA A 323 17.71 3.10 19.86
C ALA A 323 17.46 3.30 21.36
N ILE A 324 17.27 2.21 22.11
CA ILE A 324 17.10 2.22 23.56
C ILE A 324 18.32 2.85 24.23
N ALA A 325 19.50 2.34 23.90
CA ALA A 325 20.75 2.79 24.49
C ALA A 325 21.06 4.27 24.18
N ALA A 326 20.57 4.79 23.05
CA ALA A 326 20.74 6.18 22.68
C ALA A 326 19.83 7.14 23.47
N ASP A 327 18.64 6.71 23.91
CA ASP A 327 17.70 7.53 24.68
C ASP A 327 18.07 7.59 26.18
N GLU A 328 18.77 6.57 26.70
CA GLU A 328 19.25 6.52 28.09
C GLU A 328 20.47 7.43 28.37
N ASN A 329 21.14 7.97 27.34
CA ASN A 329 22.37 8.79 27.45
C ASN A 329 22.14 10.29 27.22
#